data_AF-A0A3D3DJN9-F1
#
_entry.id   AF-A0A3D3DJN9-F1
#
_cell.length_a   1.000
_cell.length_b   1.000
_cell.length_c   1.000
_cell.angle_alpha   90.00
_cell.angle_beta   90.00
_cell.angle_gamma   90.00
#
_symmetry.space_group_name_H-M   'P 1'
#
loop_
_entity.id
_entity.type
_entity.pdbx_description
1 polymer ?
#
loop_
_entity_poly.entity_id
_entity_poly.type
_entity_poly.pdbx_seq_one_letter_code
_entity_poly.pdbx_strand_id
1 'polypeptide(L)'
;MNAPGGRPGLKGGGGVLVLCLLWLAALPLLAESYYLPDGRPDGVALLAPPPLPGSAEETADLQTVRTVFQGRTEAEKEHAFKSASLSIFLYAPAIGPFFQPGKFPKVEALFQKVRKDISAPLDRTKKHWKRRRPYELDPQLALGRPETTFSYPSGHSTRGTVQALLLAELFPKQREAILAIGRQIGWDRVL
;
A
#
# COMPACT_ATOMS: atom_id res chain seq x y z
N MET A 1 16.66 89.02 -27.64
CA MET A 1 15.67 88.78 -26.56
C MET A 1 14.56 87.88 -27.13
N ASN A 2 14.24 86.83 -26.37
CA ASN A 2 13.07 85.94 -26.41
C ASN A 2 12.94 84.85 -27.51
N ALA A 3 13.24 83.61 -27.09
CA ALA A 3 12.49 82.37 -27.40
C ALA A 3 11.12 82.38 -26.64
N PRO A 4 10.19 81.40 -26.69
CA PRO A 4 10.25 79.94 -27.01
C PRO A 4 9.12 79.51 -27.99
N GLY A 5 8.78 78.27 -28.36
CA GLY A 5 9.08 76.88 -27.99
C GLY A 5 7.92 76.02 -28.51
N GLY A 6 8.15 74.73 -28.83
CA GLY A 6 7.06 73.77 -29.10
C GLY A 6 7.41 72.64 -30.06
N ARG A 7 7.65 71.42 -29.53
CA ARG A 7 7.66 70.14 -30.27
C ARG A 7 6.21 69.63 -30.39
N PRO A 8 5.85 68.86 -31.44
CA PRO A 8 5.86 67.37 -31.35
C PRO A 8 6.23 66.73 -32.72
N GLY A 9 6.48 65.43 -32.90
CA GLY A 9 6.41 64.23 -32.10
C GLY A 9 6.94 63.07 -32.96
N LEU A 10 7.60 62.11 -32.32
CA LEU A 10 8.23 60.95 -32.96
C LEU A 10 7.15 59.95 -33.43
N LYS A 11 7.18 59.56 -34.72
CA LYS A 11 6.69 58.27 -35.25
C LYS A 11 7.87 57.74 -36.08
N GLY A 12 8.36 56.52 -35.97
CA GLY A 12 7.80 55.27 -35.52
C GLY A 12 8.24 54.22 -36.53
N GLY A 13 8.80 53.10 -36.08
CA GLY A 13 8.99 51.90 -36.91
C GLY A 13 10.44 51.44 -37.05
N GLY A 14 10.73 50.24 -36.54
CA GLY A 14 11.93 49.51 -36.94
C GLY A 14 12.40 48.47 -35.93
N GLY A 15 11.78 47.29 -35.96
CA GLY A 15 12.44 46.03 -35.61
C GLY A 15 12.49 45.64 -34.14
N VAL A 16 11.39 45.09 -33.62
CA VAL A 16 11.47 44.21 -32.43
C VAL A 16 12.10 42.89 -32.88
N LEU A 17 13.34 42.66 -32.46
CA LEU A 17 13.97 41.34 -32.51
C LEU A 17 13.09 40.35 -31.72
N VAL A 18 12.51 39.38 -32.42
CA VAL A 18 11.84 38.24 -31.79
C VAL A 18 12.91 37.33 -31.21
N LEU A 19 13.16 37.45 -29.91
CA LEU A 19 13.93 36.48 -29.15
C LEU A 19 13.04 35.24 -28.94
N CYS A 20 13.21 34.20 -29.77
CA CYS A 20 12.63 32.89 -29.51
C CYS A 20 13.27 32.30 -28.25
N LEU A 21 12.62 32.51 -27.10
CA LEU A 21 12.89 31.81 -25.86
C LEU A 21 12.66 30.31 -26.09
N LEU A 22 13.76 29.56 -26.16
CA LEU A 22 13.78 28.11 -25.99
C LEU A 22 13.30 27.77 -24.58
N TRP A 23 11.98 27.72 -24.38
CA TRP A 23 11.39 26.92 -23.31
C TRP A 23 11.53 25.45 -23.70
N LEU A 24 12.72 24.87 -23.46
CA LEU A 24 12.77 23.45 -23.12
C LEU A 24 12.06 23.32 -21.78
N ALA A 25 10.73 23.17 -21.82
CA ALA A 25 10.03 22.54 -20.74
C ALA A 25 10.65 21.16 -20.60
N ALA A 26 11.48 20.96 -19.58
CA ALA A 26 11.76 19.63 -19.10
C ALA A 26 10.39 19.03 -18.80
N LEU A 27 9.88 18.17 -19.70
CA LEU A 27 8.74 17.34 -19.38
C LEU A 27 9.13 16.70 -18.05
N PRO A 28 8.37 16.91 -16.97
CA PRO A 28 8.63 16.14 -15.77
C PRO A 28 8.57 14.70 -16.26
N LEU A 29 9.69 13.98 -16.14
CA LEU A 29 9.68 12.54 -16.31
C LEU A 29 8.63 12.10 -15.30
N LEU A 30 7.41 11.82 -15.76
CA LEU A 30 6.36 11.31 -14.91
C LEU A 30 6.93 9.98 -14.45
N ALA A 31 7.52 9.98 -13.26
CA ALA A 31 7.92 8.76 -12.59
C ALA A 31 6.70 7.86 -12.70
N GLU A 32 6.88 6.66 -13.27
CA GLU A 32 5.77 5.74 -13.52
C GLU A 32 4.84 5.76 -12.30
N SER A 33 3.53 5.89 -12.55
CA SER A 33 2.54 6.01 -11.49
C SER A 33 2.58 4.80 -10.54
N TYR A 34 3.20 3.69 -10.98
CA TYR A 34 3.43 2.46 -10.24
C TYR A 34 4.90 1.98 -10.38
N TYR A 35 5.40 1.23 -9.40
CA TYR A 35 6.67 0.48 -9.46
C TYR A 35 6.54 -0.87 -10.16
N LEU A 36 5.36 -1.49 -10.12
CA LEU A 36 5.06 -2.76 -10.75
C LEU A 36 4.41 -2.54 -12.13
N PRO A 37 4.82 -3.32 -13.15
CA PRO A 37 4.11 -3.35 -14.42
C PRO A 37 2.66 -3.81 -14.23
N ASP A 38 1.77 -3.36 -15.12
CA ASP A 38 0.40 -3.85 -15.07
C ASP A 38 0.35 -5.37 -15.30
N GLY A 39 -0.60 -6.03 -14.65
CA GLY A 39 -0.72 -7.48 -14.61
C GLY A 39 0.33 -8.22 -13.77
N ARG A 40 1.34 -7.53 -13.20
CA ARG A 40 2.45 -8.19 -12.48
C ARG A 40 2.48 -7.87 -10.98
N PRO A 41 2.93 -8.83 -10.14
CA PRO A 41 3.06 -10.25 -10.46
C PRO A 41 1.70 -10.86 -10.81
N ASP A 42 1.71 -11.90 -11.66
CA ASP A 42 0.51 -12.67 -11.94
C ASP A 42 0.27 -13.65 -10.79
N GLY A 43 -0.61 -13.27 -9.87
CA GLY A 43 -0.91 -14.10 -8.70
C GLY A 43 -1.69 -15.37 -9.01
N VAL A 44 -2.33 -15.47 -10.19
CA VAL A 44 -3.01 -16.70 -10.62
C VAL A 44 -1.97 -17.72 -11.08
N ALA A 45 -0.98 -17.28 -11.85
CA ALA A 45 0.12 -18.15 -12.28
C ALA A 45 1.07 -18.52 -11.12
N LEU A 46 1.24 -17.62 -10.15
CA LEU A 46 2.18 -17.81 -9.05
C LEU A 46 1.67 -18.73 -7.93
N LEU A 47 0.37 -18.67 -7.62
CA LEU A 47 -0.20 -19.35 -6.46
C LEU A 47 -0.91 -20.65 -6.87
N ALA A 48 -0.79 -21.66 -6.01
CA ALA A 48 -1.67 -22.82 -6.09
C ALA A 48 -3.14 -22.39 -5.92
N PRO A 49 -4.10 -23.14 -6.50
CA PRO A 49 -5.52 -22.88 -6.24
C PRO A 49 -5.81 -22.97 -4.73
N PRO A 50 -6.76 -22.17 -4.20
CA PRO A 50 -7.25 -22.36 -2.85
C PRO A 50 -8.00 -23.70 -2.73
N PRO A 51 -8.24 -24.20 -1.49
CA PRO A 51 -9.17 -25.30 -1.26
C PRO A 51 -10.50 -25.10 -1.98
N LEU A 52 -10.97 -26.17 -2.63
CA LEU A 52 -12.23 -26.14 -3.37
C LEU A 52 -13.42 -26.07 -2.40
N PRO A 53 -14.50 -25.35 -2.75
CA PRO A 53 -15.71 -25.34 -1.93
C PRO A 53 -16.26 -26.76 -1.69
N GLY A 54 -16.56 -27.08 -0.44
CA GLY A 54 -17.07 -28.40 -0.02
C GLY A 54 -16.01 -29.51 0.06
N SER A 55 -14.74 -29.19 -0.15
CA SER A 55 -13.63 -30.16 -0.03
C SER A 55 -13.28 -30.50 1.42
N ALA A 56 -12.51 -31.57 1.61
CA ALA A 56 -11.94 -31.91 2.91
C ALA A 56 -10.95 -30.84 3.38
N GLU A 57 -10.22 -30.23 2.45
CA GLU A 57 -9.26 -29.15 2.70
C GLU A 57 -9.95 -27.87 3.17
N GLU A 58 -11.09 -27.47 2.57
CA GLU A 58 -11.87 -26.32 3.05
C GLU A 58 -12.39 -26.56 4.47
N THR A 59 -12.84 -27.79 4.73
CA THR A 59 -13.31 -28.21 6.05
C THR A 59 -12.20 -28.14 7.10
N ALA A 60 -11.01 -28.64 6.76
CA ALA A 60 -9.83 -28.60 7.63
C ALA A 60 -9.35 -27.16 7.89
N ASP A 61 -9.34 -26.32 6.86
CA ASP A 61 -9.02 -24.88 6.98
C ASP A 61 -10.02 -24.18 7.92
N LEU A 62 -11.32 -24.38 7.73
CA LEU A 62 -12.35 -23.74 8.56
C LEU A 62 -12.28 -24.23 10.01
N GLN A 63 -12.03 -25.52 10.23
CA GLN A 63 -11.87 -26.08 11.57
C GLN A 63 -10.66 -25.47 12.28
N THR A 64 -9.54 -25.31 11.57
CA THR A 64 -8.35 -24.63 12.10
C THR A 64 -8.66 -23.20 12.52
N VAL A 65 -9.33 -22.43 11.65
CA VAL A 65 -9.73 -21.05 11.97
C VAL A 65 -10.64 -21.02 13.19
N ARG A 66 -11.64 -21.91 13.30
CA ARG A 66 -12.53 -21.98 14.48
C ARG A 66 -11.75 -22.20 15.76
N THR A 67 -10.85 -23.19 15.78
CA THR A 67 -10.05 -23.51 16.95
C THR A 67 -9.17 -22.33 17.37
N VAL A 68 -8.49 -21.70 16.41
CA VAL A 68 -7.62 -20.54 16.68
C VAL A 68 -8.44 -19.32 17.15
N PHE A 69 -9.55 -19.03 16.47
CA PHE A 69 -10.43 -17.89 16.79
C PHE A 69 -11.07 -18.02 18.18
N GLN A 70 -11.47 -19.23 18.58
CA GLN A 70 -12.04 -19.50 19.90
C GLN A 70 -10.98 -19.55 21.01
N GLY A 71 -9.77 -20.00 20.69
CA GLY A 71 -8.67 -20.15 21.65
C GLY A 71 -7.84 -18.88 21.88
N ARG A 72 -8.06 -17.82 21.11
CA ARG A 72 -7.28 -16.59 21.22
C ARG A 72 -7.45 -15.92 22.57
N THR A 73 -6.39 -15.28 23.02
CA THR A 73 -6.38 -14.39 24.17
C THR A 73 -6.97 -13.02 23.81
N GLU A 74 -7.37 -12.24 24.83
CA GLU A 74 -7.80 -10.85 24.61
C GLU A 74 -6.67 -9.98 24.03
N ALA A 75 -5.41 -10.23 24.42
CA ALA A 75 -4.25 -9.52 23.85
C ALA A 75 -4.07 -9.80 22.35
N GLU A 76 -4.25 -11.05 21.91
CA GLU A 76 -4.22 -11.42 20.49
C GLU A 76 -5.36 -10.77 19.72
N LYS A 77 -6.56 -10.77 20.28
CA LYS A 77 -7.73 -10.10 19.70
C LYS A 77 -7.52 -8.60 19.55
N GLU A 78 -7.01 -7.93 20.57
CA GLU A 78 -6.69 -6.49 20.52
C GLU A 78 -5.61 -6.18 19.49
N HIS A 79 -4.55 -7.00 19.45
CA HIS A 79 -3.49 -6.86 18.46
C HIS A 79 -4.03 -7.05 17.04
N ALA A 80 -4.83 -8.09 16.82
CA ALA A 80 -5.48 -8.35 15.53
C ALA A 80 -6.47 -7.24 15.15
N PHE A 81 -7.20 -6.67 16.09
CA PHE A 81 -8.05 -5.52 15.78
C PHE A 81 -7.21 -4.30 15.33
N LYS A 82 -6.12 -4.00 16.03
CA LYS A 82 -5.21 -2.88 15.73
C LYS A 82 -4.46 -3.07 14.40
N SER A 83 -3.97 -4.28 14.13
CA SER A 83 -3.14 -4.55 12.96
C SER A 83 -3.93 -4.53 11.64
N ALA A 84 -5.26 -4.61 11.71
CA ALA A 84 -6.15 -4.41 10.56
C ALA A 84 -5.98 -3.04 9.89
N SER A 85 -5.45 -2.04 10.61
CA SER A 85 -5.13 -0.70 10.07
C SER A 85 -4.02 -0.72 9.00
N LEU A 86 -3.13 -1.72 9.03
CA LEU A 86 -1.94 -1.81 8.18
C LEU A 86 -1.06 -0.56 8.18
N SER A 87 -1.09 0.19 9.28
CA SER A 87 -0.22 1.34 9.48
C SER A 87 1.23 0.88 9.55
N ILE A 88 2.14 1.58 8.87
CA ILE A 88 3.58 1.29 8.97
C ILE A 88 4.09 1.50 10.41
N PHE A 89 3.40 2.30 11.21
CA PHE A 89 3.78 2.55 12.60
C PHE A 89 3.46 1.38 13.55
N LEU A 90 2.83 0.31 13.05
CA LEU A 90 2.75 -0.97 13.77
C LEU A 90 4.13 -1.57 14.04
N TYR A 91 5.15 -1.18 13.26
CA TYR A 91 6.53 -1.65 13.39
C TYR A 91 7.38 -0.83 14.37
N ALA A 92 6.82 0.24 14.96
CA ALA A 92 7.52 1.08 15.93
C ALA A 92 8.11 0.31 17.13
N PRO A 93 7.49 -0.76 17.67
CA PRO A 93 8.09 -1.56 18.73
C PRO A 93 9.44 -2.21 18.36
N ALA A 94 9.65 -2.53 17.07
CA ALA A 94 10.91 -3.06 16.58
C ALA A 94 11.92 -1.96 16.22
N ILE A 95 11.44 -0.87 15.62
CA ILE A 95 12.29 0.20 15.06
C ILE A 95 12.73 1.20 16.14
N GLY A 96 11.82 1.59 17.04
CA GLY A 96 12.07 2.54 18.12
C GLY A 96 11.04 3.68 18.18
N PRO A 97 10.98 4.40 19.32
CA PRO A 97 9.96 5.40 19.61
C PRO A 97 10.01 6.63 18.70
N PHE A 98 11.10 6.84 17.96
CA PHE A 98 11.21 7.94 16.99
C PHE A 98 10.37 7.69 15.72
N PHE A 99 9.98 6.44 15.45
CA PHE A 99 9.22 6.06 14.26
C PHE A 99 7.73 6.34 14.46
N GLN A 100 7.35 7.60 14.21
CA GLN A 100 6.01 8.13 14.48
C GLN A 100 5.39 8.79 13.23
N PRO A 101 4.04 8.85 13.15
CA PRO A 101 3.33 9.57 12.10
C PRO A 101 3.83 11.01 11.90
N GLY A 102 4.01 11.42 10.64
CA GLY A 102 4.42 12.77 10.27
C GLY A 102 5.91 13.06 10.38
N LYS A 103 6.71 12.16 10.97
CA LYS A 103 8.17 12.34 11.09
C LYS A 103 8.92 11.96 9.83
N PHE A 104 8.33 11.13 8.97
CA PHE A 104 8.99 10.60 7.78
C PHE A 104 8.12 10.76 6.51
N PRO A 105 7.80 11.98 6.08
CA PRO A 105 6.83 12.22 5.02
C PRO A 105 7.18 11.53 3.69
N LYS A 106 8.48 11.42 3.35
CA LYS A 106 8.93 10.68 2.16
C LYS A 106 8.74 9.17 2.29
N VAL A 107 8.97 8.60 3.48
CA VAL A 107 8.73 7.17 3.75
C VAL A 107 7.24 6.89 3.74
N GLU A 108 6.44 7.72 4.39
CA GLU A 108 4.97 7.59 4.36
C GLU A 108 4.43 7.64 2.93
N ALA A 109 4.91 8.59 2.11
CA ALA A 109 4.55 8.66 0.69
C ALA A 109 4.97 7.41 -0.11
N LEU A 110 6.18 6.88 0.13
CA LEU A 110 6.66 5.63 -0.46
C LEU A 110 5.70 4.48 -0.15
N PHE A 111 5.35 4.28 1.12
CA PHE A 111 4.50 3.18 1.54
C PHE A 111 3.04 3.32 1.06
N GLN A 112 2.54 4.54 0.89
CA GLN A 112 1.26 4.78 0.23
C GLN A 112 1.30 4.41 -1.26
N LYS A 113 2.40 4.71 -1.96
CA LYS A 113 2.60 4.29 -3.35
C LYS A 113 2.69 2.77 -3.46
N VAL A 114 3.52 2.12 -2.63
CA VAL A 114 3.65 0.65 -2.56
C VAL A 114 2.29 -0.01 -2.29
N ARG A 115 1.47 0.53 -1.38
CA ARG A 115 0.12 0.02 -1.12
C ARG A 115 -0.74 0.04 -2.40
N LYS A 116 -0.71 1.12 -3.17
CA LYS A 116 -1.48 1.24 -4.42
C LYS A 116 -0.99 0.22 -5.45
N ASP A 117 0.31 0.12 -5.62
CA ASP A 117 1.01 -0.81 -6.50
C ASP A 117 0.57 -2.26 -6.31
N ILE A 118 0.63 -2.77 -5.08
CA ILE A 118 0.33 -4.17 -4.82
C ILE A 118 -1.17 -4.48 -4.80
N SER A 119 -2.04 -3.46 -4.82
CA SER A 119 -3.49 -3.67 -4.75
C SER A 119 -4.05 -4.26 -6.06
N ALA A 120 -3.62 -3.76 -7.22
CA ALA A 120 -4.10 -4.24 -8.51
C ALA A 120 -3.83 -5.74 -8.77
N PRO A 121 -2.61 -6.28 -8.58
CA PRO A 121 -2.36 -7.71 -8.76
C PRO A 121 -3.12 -8.56 -7.72
N LEU A 122 -3.24 -8.10 -6.47
CA LEU A 122 -4.04 -8.79 -5.44
C LEU A 122 -5.51 -8.88 -5.83
N ASP A 123 -6.12 -7.77 -6.26
CA ASP A 123 -7.55 -7.72 -6.59
C ASP A 123 -7.87 -8.57 -7.81
N ARG A 124 -6.99 -8.60 -8.83
CA ARG A 124 -7.13 -9.51 -9.98
C ARG A 124 -7.12 -10.96 -9.54
N THR A 125 -6.15 -11.34 -8.71
CA THR A 125 -6.00 -12.71 -8.21
C THR A 125 -7.22 -13.13 -7.37
N LYS A 126 -7.70 -12.24 -6.50
CA LYS A 126 -8.92 -12.44 -5.70
C LYS A 126 -10.16 -12.63 -6.58
N LYS A 127 -10.32 -11.82 -7.62
CA LYS A 127 -11.45 -11.91 -8.56
C LYS A 127 -11.43 -13.19 -9.39
N HIS A 128 -10.26 -13.75 -9.65
CA HIS A 128 -10.11 -15.04 -10.32
C HIS A 128 -10.61 -16.18 -9.41
N TRP A 129 -10.06 -16.29 -8.20
CA TRP A 129 -10.34 -17.43 -7.31
C TRP A 129 -11.66 -17.36 -6.56
N LYS A 130 -12.13 -16.15 -6.23
CA LYS A 130 -13.40 -15.91 -5.52
C LYS A 130 -13.62 -16.72 -4.24
N ARG A 131 -12.54 -17.10 -3.54
CA ARG A 131 -12.62 -17.85 -2.27
C ARG A 131 -13.42 -17.05 -1.24
N ARG A 132 -14.45 -17.67 -0.66
CA ARG A 132 -15.22 -17.10 0.46
C ARG A 132 -14.34 -16.97 1.70
N ARG A 133 -14.65 -15.98 2.54
CA ARG A 133 -13.98 -15.78 3.83
C ARG A 133 -14.61 -16.67 4.91
N PRO A 134 -13.87 -16.99 5.99
CA PRO A 134 -14.39 -17.81 7.08
C PRO A 134 -15.71 -17.29 7.65
N TYR A 135 -15.84 -15.98 7.87
CA TYR A 135 -17.08 -15.39 8.40
C TYR A 135 -18.28 -15.43 7.45
N GLU A 136 -18.07 -15.69 6.16
CA GLU A 136 -19.19 -15.93 5.23
C GLU A 136 -19.74 -17.35 5.36
N LEU A 137 -18.94 -18.28 5.90
CA LEU A 137 -19.33 -19.66 6.20
C LEU A 137 -19.80 -19.80 7.65
N ASP A 138 -19.22 -19.02 8.56
CA ASP A 138 -19.51 -19.02 9.99
C ASP A 138 -19.44 -17.58 10.53
N PRO A 139 -20.58 -16.86 10.64
CA PRO A 139 -20.61 -15.45 11.01
C PRO A 139 -19.98 -15.09 12.36
N GLN A 140 -19.75 -16.08 13.24
CA GLN A 140 -19.07 -15.85 14.51
C GLN A 140 -17.56 -15.58 14.36
N LEU A 141 -16.97 -15.96 13.21
CA LEU A 141 -15.55 -15.78 12.90
C LEU A 141 -15.19 -14.38 12.37
N ALA A 142 -15.99 -13.37 12.71
CA ALA A 142 -15.75 -11.99 12.32
C ALA A 142 -15.11 -11.20 13.47
N LEU A 143 -13.95 -10.58 13.20
CA LEU A 143 -13.33 -9.60 14.09
C LEU A 143 -13.34 -8.22 13.42
N GLY A 144 -14.05 -7.27 14.05
CA GLY A 144 -14.24 -5.94 13.48
C GLY A 144 -15.18 -5.95 12.28
N ARG A 145 -14.98 -5.00 11.36
CA ARG A 145 -15.83 -4.86 10.17
C ARG A 145 -15.42 -5.89 9.11
N PRO A 146 -16.35 -6.73 8.61
CA PRO A 146 -16.09 -7.63 7.50
C PRO A 146 -15.61 -6.89 6.25
N GLU A 147 -14.59 -7.45 5.60
CA GLU A 147 -14.10 -7.04 4.29
C GLU A 147 -15.09 -7.44 3.18
N THR A 148 -15.18 -6.62 2.14
CA THR A 148 -16.07 -6.85 0.98
C THR A 148 -15.37 -7.60 -0.17
N THR A 149 -14.08 -7.88 -0.05
CA THR A 149 -13.27 -8.55 -1.07
C THR A 149 -13.12 -10.04 -0.78
N PHE A 150 -12.89 -10.86 -1.80
CA PHE A 150 -12.64 -12.30 -1.64
C PHE A 150 -11.43 -12.61 -0.76
N SER A 151 -11.35 -13.81 -0.21
CA SER A 151 -10.35 -14.21 0.80
C SER A 151 -8.94 -14.41 0.22
N TYR A 152 -8.82 -15.03 -0.95
CA TYR A 152 -7.55 -15.59 -1.44
C TYR A 152 -6.92 -14.81 -2.60
N PRO A 153 -5.63 -14.41 -2.51
CA PRO A 153 -4.77 -14.47 -1.31
C PRO A 153 -5.11 -13.35 -0.31
N SER A 154 -4.57 -13.44 0.91
CA SER A 154 -4.78 -12.41 1.94
C SER A 154 -4.09 -11.08 1.60
N GLY A 155 -4.87 -9.99 1.55
CA GLY A 155 -4.34 -8.65 1.27
C GLY A 155 -3.54 -8.07 2.44
N HIS A 156 -4.02 -8.24 3.67
CA HIS A 156 -3.33 -7.82 4.89
C HIS A 156 -2.01 -8.56 5.09
N SER A 157 -1.99 -9.88 4.92
CA SER A 157 -0.75 -10.67 5.04
C SER A 157 0.27 -10.28 3.96
N THR A 158 -0.17 -10.08 2.71
CA THR A 158 0.70 -9.60 1.63
C THR A 158 1.29 -8.22 1.96
N ARG A 159 0.43 -7.27 2.38
CA ARG A 159 0.86 -5.91 2.75
C ARG A 159 1.80 -5.91 3.95
N GLY A 160 1.48 -6.66 5.01
CA GLY A 160 2.36 -6.82 6.17
C GLY A 160 3.72 -7.36 5.76
N THR A 161 3.76 -8.42 4.95
CA THR A 161 5.02 -8.99 4.45
C THR A 161 5.84 -8.00 3.65
N VAL A 162 5.24 -7.33 2.65
CA VAL A 162 5.92 -6.31 1.83
C VAL A 162 6.43 -5.16 2.68
N GLN A 163 5.60 -4.68 3.63
CA GLN A 163 5.99 -3.59 4.52
C GLN A 163 7.20 -3.99 5.39
N ALA A 164 7.16 -5.18 5.98
CA ALA A 164 8.24 -5.69 6.82
C ALA A 164 9.54 -5.85 6.03
N LEU A 165 9.48 -6.37 4.80
CA LEU A 165 10.65 -6.50 3.94
C LEU A 165 11.28 -5.14 3.65
N LEU A 166 10.48 -4.16 3.20
CA LEU A 166 10.98 -2.81 2.91
C LEU A 166 11.52 -2.11 4.16
N LEU A 167 10.85 -2.21 5.31
CA LEU A 167 11.34 -1.63 6.56
C LEU A 167 12.62 -2.31 7.04
N ALA A 168 12.78 -3.61 6.83
CA ALA A 168 13.99 -4.32 7.21
C ALA A 168 15.21 -3.92 6.35
N GLU A 169 15.00 -3.49 5.10
CA GLU A 169 16.06 -2.86 4.29
C GLU A 169 16.46 -1.48 4.85
N LEU A 170 15.49 -0.70 5.35
CA LEU A 170 15.76 0.61 5.97
C LEU A 170 16.41 0.49 7.36
N PHE A 171 16.13 -0.59 8.08
CA PHE A 171 16.54 -0.82 9.46
C PHE A 171 17.17 -2.21 9.62
N PRO A 172 18.33 -2.47 8.99
CA PRO A 172 18.91 -3.82 8.91
C PRO A 172 19.29 -4.40 10.28
N LYS A 173 19.62 -3.55 11.26
CA LYS A 173 19.91 -3.97 12.64
C LYS A 173 18.66 -4.53 13.36
N GLN A 174 17.46 -4.12 12.94
CA GLN A 174 16.17 -4.52 13.51
C GLN A 174 15.45 -5.55 12.63
N ARG A 175 16.10 -6.06 11.57
CA ARG A 175 15.50 -6.90 10.53
C ARG A 175 14.62 -8.02 11.08
N GLU A 176 15.14 -8.86 11.96
CA GLU A 176 14.39 -10.01 12.46
C GLU A 176 13.15 -9.61 13.28
N ALA A 177 13.27 -8.57 14.09
CA ALA A 177 12.15 -8.03 14.87
C ALA A 177 11.07 -7.43 13.95
N ILE A 178 11.47 -6.74 12.88
CA ILE A 178 10.55 -6.20 11.87
C ILE A 178 9.83 -7.33 11.12
N LEU A 179 10.58 -8.34 10.68
CA LEU A 179 10.00 -9.49 9.99
C LEU A 179 9.04 -10.28 10.88
N ALA A 180 9.31 -10.37 12.19
CA ALA A 180 8.39 -10.98 13.14
C ALA A 180 7.05 -10.25 13.20
N ILE A 181 7.05 -8.90 13.19
CA ILE A 181 5.82 -8.10 13.14
C ILE A 181 5.07 -8.35 11.81
N GLY A 182 5.79 -8.43 10.68
CA GLY A 182 5.17 -8.76 9.39
C GLY A 182 4.46 -10.12 9.39
N ARG A 183 5.08 -11.14 9.98
CA ARG A 183 4.47 -12.47 10.17
C ARG A 183 3.26 -12.40 11.10
N GLN A 184 3.36 -11.65 12.20
CA GLN A 184 2.27 -11.48 13.16
C GLN A 184 1.04 -10.84 12.51
N ILE A 185 1.20 -9.81 11.67
CA ILE A 185 0.08 -9.20 10.93
C ILE A 185 -0.64 -10.24 10.05
N GLY A 186 0.10 -11.20 9.49
CA GLY A 186 -0.46 -12.33 8.77
C GLY A 186 -1.24 -13.28 9.68
N TRP A 187 -0.65 -13.68 10.81
CA TRP A 187 -1.28 -14.54 11.81
C TRP A 187 -2.57 -13.94 12.38
N ASP A 188 -2.57 -12.64 12.63
CA ASP A 188 -3.73 -11.88 13.08
C ASP A 188 -4.94 -11.95 12.13
N ARG A 189 -4.77 -12.43 10.89
CA ARG A 189 -5.90 -12.65 9.96
C ARG A 189 -6.53 -14.04 10.06
N VAL A 190 -5.93 -14.92 10.85
CA VAL A 190 -6.52 -16.21 11.26
C VAL A 190 -7.38 -16.03 12.51
N LEU A 191 -7.02 -15.05 13.36
CA LEU A 191 -7.71 -14.64 14.60
C LEU A 191 -8.94 -13.76 14.35
#